data_AF-A0A086Y8D9-F1
#
_entry.id   AF-A0A086Y8D9-F1
#
_cell.length_a   1.000
_cell.length_b   1.000
_cell.length_c   1.000
_cell.angle_alpha   90.00
_cell.angle_beta   90.00
_cell.angle_gamma   90.00
#
_symmetry.space_group_name_H-M   'P 1'
#
loop_
_entity.id
_entity.type
_entity.pdbx_description
1 polymer ?
#
loop_
_entity_poly.entity_id
_entity_poly.type
_entity_poly.pdbx_seq_one_letter_code
_entity_poly.pdbx_strand_id
1 'polypeptide(L)'
;MKRLLLPVLLCITGLAGGVAAGIALRPTPTQEEPAAPPPPALRDYARLANQFVVPVIRQGETRALIVLSLSVEVPQGRSDIVHRYEPKLRDALLQVLFDHANTGGFDGAFTEGGPMIALRAALGEAARGVVGPDALDVLVTDIVRQDSR
;
A
#
# COMPACT_ATOMS: atom_id res chain seq x y z
N MET A 1 -14.11 -77.80 -15.91
CA MET A 1 -14.20 -76.33 -15.74
C MET A 1 -12.95 -75.70 -15.10
N LYS A 2 -11.76 -76.35 -15.14
CA LYS A 2 -10.52 -75.86 -14.47
C LYS A 2 -9.63 -74.93 -15.33
N ARG A 3 -9.95 -74.77 -16.62
CA ARG A 3 -9.16 -74.01 -17.61
C ARG A 3 -9.37 -72.48 -17.56
N LEU A 4 -10.41 -72.01 -16.85
CA LEU A 4 -10.71 -70.59 -16.69
C LEU A 4 -10.31 -70.01 -15.31
N LEU A 5 -9.97 -70.87 -14.35
CA LEU A 5 -9.58 -70.44 -12.99
C LEU A 5 -8.18 -69.79 -12.98
N LEU A 6 -7.24 -70.32 -13.75
CA LEU A 6 -5.89 -69.79 -13.86
C LEU A 6 -5.85 -68.35 -14.43
N PRO A 7 -6.51 -68.03 -15.56
CA PRO A 7 -6.49 -66.65 -16.09
C PRO A 7 -7.26 -65.67 -15.20
N VAL A 8 -8.34 -66.09 -14.53
CA VAL A 8 -9.09 -65.20 -13.62
C VAL A 8 -8.29 -64.89 -12.36
N LEU A 9 -7.61 -65.87 -11.78
CA LEU A 9 -6.72 -65.65 -10.62
C LEU A 9 -5.56 -64.72 -10.97
N LEU A 10 -4.99 -64.87 -12.17
CA LEU A 10 -3.89 -64.04 -12.66
C LEU A 10 -4.37 -62.60 -12.94
N CYS A 11 -5.57 -62.42 -13.49
CA CYS A 11 -6.19 -61.11 -13.62
C CYS A 11 -6.44 -60.44 -12.26
N ILE A 12 -6.97 -61.17 -11.27
CA ILE A 12 -7.26 -60.59 -9.95
C ILE A 12 -5.97 -60.19 -9.22
N THR A 13 -4.94 -61.03 -9.27
CA THR A 13 -3.65 -60.74 -8.63
C THR A 13 -2.89 -59.62 -9.34
N GLY A 14 -2.97 -59.54 -10.68
CA GLY A 14 -2.41 -58.43 -11.45
C GLY A 14 -3.10 -57.09 -11.15
N LEU A 15 -4.44 -57.07 -11.07
CA LEU A 15 -5.20 -55.86 -10.76
C LEU A 15 -4.99 -55.41 -9.31
N ALA A 16 -4.98 -56.35 -8.35
CA ALA A 16 -4.70 -56.05 -6.96
C ALA A 16 -3.26 -55.52 -6.76
N GLY A 17 -2.27 -56.10 -7.43
CA GLY A 17 -0.89 -55.63 -7.41
C GLY A 17 -0.72 -54.25 -8.02
N GLY A 18 -1.37 -53.99 -9.15
CA GLY A 18 -1.32 -52.68 -9.83
C GLY A 18 -1.91 -51.54 -9.00
N VAL A 19 -3.07 -51.75 -8.37
CA VAL A 19 -3.70 -50.74 -7.50
C VAL A 19 -2.86 -50.47 -6.26
N ALA A 20 -2.30 -51.50 -5.63
CA ALA A 20 -1.45 -51.33 -4.45
C ALA A 20 -0.17 -50.56 -4.77
N ALA A 21 0.49 -50.88 -5.90
CA ALA A 21 1.67 -50.16 -6.36
C ALA A 21 1.36 -48.69 -6.69
N GLY A 22 0.22 -48.41 -7.33
CA GLY A 22 -0.20 -47.04 -7.64
C GLY A 22 -0.45 -46.18 -6.38
N ILE A 23 -1.01 -46.77 -5.32
CA ILE A 23 -1.22 -46.06 -4.04
C ILE A 23 0.10 -45.88 -3.28
N ALA A 24 1.02 -46.83 -3.36
CA ALA A 24 2.33 -46.75 -2.70
C ALA A 24 3.31 -45.78 -3.38
N LEU A 25 3.26 -45.70 -4.72
CA LEU A 25 4.16 -44.87 -5.54
C LEU A 25 3.60 -43.47 -5.83
N ARG A 26 2.41 -43.13 -5.32
CA ARG A 26 1.91 -41.75 -5.46
C ARG A 26 2.92 -40.83 -4.76
N PRO A 27 3.50 -39.85 -5.46
CA PRO A 27 4.41 -38.91 -4.82
C PRO A 27 3.60 -38.17 -3.74
N THR A 28 4.14 -38.11 -2.52
CA THR A 28 3.57 -37.24 -1.48
C THR A 28 3.49 -35.85 -2.09
N PRO A 29 2.31 -35.20 -2.13
CA PRO A 29 2.22 -33.85 -2.66
C PRO A 29 3.20 -33.00 -1.88
N THR A 30 4.20 -32.46 -2.59
CA THR A 30 5.08 -31.44 -2.04
C THR A 30 4.14 -30.36 -1.50
N GLN A 31 4.04 -30.27 -0.18
CA GLN A 31 3.49 -29.08 0.45
C GLN A 31 4.41 -27.97 -0.01
N GLU A 32 3.94 -27.22 -1.00
CA GLU A 32 4.46 -25.93 -1.36
C GLU A 32 4.18 -25.07 -0.13
N GLU A 33 5.09 -25.15 0.83
CA GLU A 33 5.11 -24.27 1.99
C GLU A 33 5.03 -22.86 1.42
N PRO A 34 3.98 -22.08 1.73
CA PRO A 34 3.78 -20.80 1.09
C PRO A 34 5.07 -20.03 1.26
N ALA A 35 5.71 -19.73 0.12
CA ALA A 35 7.00 -19.06 0.09
C ALA A 35 6.89 -17.89 1.05
N ALA A 36 7.75 -17.88 2.08
CA ALA A 36 7.75 -16.83 3.07
C ALA A 36 7.71 -15.49 2.31
N PRO A 37 6.80 -14.57 2.67
CA PRO A 37 6.68 -13.32 1.94
C PRO A 37 8.07 -12.69 1.84
N PRO A 38 8.45 -12.13 0.66
CA PRO A 38 9.74 -11.51 0.50
C PRO A 38 9.97 -10.53 1.65
N PRO A 39 11.19 -10.43 2.19
CA PRO A 39 11.47 -9.51 3.28
C PRO A 39 10.97 -8.12 2.91
N PRO A 40 10.36 -7.38 3.86
CA PRO A 40 9.81 -6.07 3.56
C PRO A 40 10.90 -5.20 2.94
N ALA A 41 10.60 -4.64 1.77
CA ALA A 41 11.51 -3.72 1.10
C ALA A 41 11.88 -2.62 2.10
N LEU A 42 13.17 -2.38 2.29
CA LEU A 42 13.65 -1.37 3.24
C LEU A 42 13.29 0.02 2.69
N ARG A 43 12.68 0.83 3.55
CA ARG A 43 12.20 2.18 3.22
C ARG A 43 12.76 3.18 4.22
N ASP A 44 13.04 4.37 3.71
CA ASP A 44 13.36 5.52 4.55
C ASP A 44 12.20 6.51 4.52
N TYR A 45 12.14 7.34 5.57
CA TYR A 45 11.09 8.34 5.75
C TYR A 45 11.74 9.71 5.91
N ALA A 46 11.66 10.53 4.88
CA ALA A 46 12.17 11.89 4.89
C ALA A 46 11.09 12.85 5.41
N ARG A 47 11.22 13.27 6.68
CA ARG A 47 10.32 14.27 7.28
C ARG A 47 10.57 15.64 6.66
N LEU A 48 9.51 16.31 6.23
CA LEU A 48 9.61 17.68 5.72
C LEU A 48 9.77 18.66 6.88
N ALA A 49 10.61 19.68 6.73
CA ALA A 49 10.84 20.65 7.79
C ALA A 49 9.60 21.53 8.00
N ASN A 50 9.28 21.93 9.23
CA ASN A 50 8.12 22.80 9.52
C ASN A 50 6.75 22.21 9.11
N GLN A 51 5.71 22.71 9.76
CA GLN A 51 4.34 22.29 9.49
C GLN A 51 3.76 23.03 8.27
N PHE A 52 2.80 22.40 7.60
CA PHE A 52 1.99 22.99 6.54
C PHE A 52 0.76 23.63 7.17
N VAL A 53 0.47 24.89 6.82
CA VAL A 53 -0.63 25.65 7.42
C VAL A 53 -1.53 26.16 6.31
N VAL A 54 -2.80 25.77 6.33
CA VAL A 54 -3.77 26.01 5.25
C VAL A 54 -5.10 26.50 5.83
N PRO A 55 -5.61 27.68 5.43
CA PRO A 55 -6.91 28.16 5.89
C PRO A 55 -8.05 27.50 5.10
N VAL A 56 -9.14 27.20 5.79
CA VAL A 56 -10.41 26.79 5.17
C VAL A 56 -11.33 28.00 5.11
N ILE A 57 -11.64 28.45 3.91
CA ILE A 57 -12.43 29.66 3.67
C ILE A 57 -13.86 29.28 3.26
N ARG A 58 -14.86 29.88 3.92
CA ARG A 58 -16.28 29.77 3.53
C ARG A 58 -16.93 31.15 3.60
N GLN A 59 -17.64 31.51 2.54
CA GLN A 59 -18.33 32.81 2.43
C GLN A 59 -17.40 34.03 2.63
N GLY A 60 -16.12 33.89 2.26
CA GLY A 60 -15.12 34.96 2.42
C GLY A 60 -14.47 35.04 3.80
N GLU A 61 -14.87 34.19 4.75
CA GLU A 61 -14.31 34.16 6.10
C GLU A 61 -13.51 32.87 6.34
N THR A 62 -12.46 32.98 7.15
CA THR A 62 -11.71 31.81 7.61
C THR A 62 -12.54 31.09 8.66
N ARG A 63 -12.95 29.85 8.36
CA ARG A 63 -13.71 29.01 9.30
C ARG A 63 -12.82 28.14 10.15
N ALA A 64 -11.71 27.69 9.59
CA ALA A 64 -10.74 26.87 10.30
C ALA A 64 -9.33 27.06 9.73
N LEU A 65 -8.35 26.68 10.51
CA LEU A 65 -6.96 26.55 10.10
C LEU A 65 -6.55 25.08 10.23
N ILE A 66 -6.00 24.52 9.16
CA ILE A 66 -5.46 23.16 9.15
C ILE A 66 -3.95 23.25 9.27
N VAL A 67 -3.40 22.47 10.20
CA VAL A 67 -1.97 22.35 10.43
C VAL A 67 -1.59 20.89 10.22
N LEU A 68 -0.68 20.60 9.29
CA LEU A 68 -0.25 19.24 8.96
C LEU A 68 1.25 19.06 9.08
N SER A 69 1.68 17.86 9.49
CA SER A 69 3.07 17.41 9.39
C SER A 69 3.16 16.28 8.37
N LEU A 70 4.02 16.43 7.36
CA LEU A 70 4.16 15.47 6.25
C LEU A 70 5.54 14.81 6.26
N SER A 71 5.60 13.55 5.84
CA SER A 71 6.84 12.81 5.56
C SER A 71 6.72 12.08 4.23
N VAL A 72 7.80 12.06 3.45
CA VAL A 72 7.85 11.34 2.18
C VAL A 72 8.50 9.98 2.39
N GLU A 73 7.84 8.94 1.90
CA GLU A 73 8.37 7.59 1.87
C GLU A 73 9.22 7.39 0.62
N VAL A 74 10.43 6.89 0.80
CA VAL A 74 11.38 6.65 -0.30
C VAL A 74 12.09 5.31 -0.12
N PRO A 75 12.71 4.75 -1.16
CA PRO A 75 13.60 3.60 -1.02
C PRO A 75 14.76 3.93 -0.06
N GLN A 76 15.26 2.90 0.63
CA GLN A 76 16.38 3.05 1.54
C GLN A 76 17.58 3.77 0.90
N GLY A 77 18.18 4.71 1.65
CA GLY A 77 19.33 5.50 1.24
C GLY A 77 19.01 6.66 0.30
N ARG A 78 17.71 6.94 0.03
CA ARG A 78 17.32 8.02 -0.91
C ARG A 78 16.74 9.26 -0.25
N SER A 79 16.67 9.35 1.09
CA SER A 79 16.09 10.52 1.79
C SER A 79 16.67 11.87 1.38
N ASP A 80 17.97 11.92 1.03
CA ASP A 80 18.65 13.15 0.60
C ASP A 80 18.03 13.79 -0.66
N ILE A 81 17.42 13.01 -1.55
CA ILE A 81 16.78 13.55 -2.76
C ILE A 81 15.57 14.40 -2.39
N VAL A 82 14.82 14.00 -1.36
CA VAL A 82 13.66 14.73 -0.86
C VAL A 82 14.10 16.07 -0.31
N HIS A 83 15.13 16.11 0.53
CA HIS A 83 15.65 17.34 1.12
C HIS A 83 16.23 18.30 0.07
N ARG A 84 16.87 17.78 -0.99
CA ARG A 84 17.37 18.60 -2.10
C ARG A 84 16.25 19.31 -2.86
N TYR A 85 15.14 18.62 -3.11
CA TYR A 85 13.98 19.18 -3.82
C TYR A 85 12.91 19.76 -2.89
N GLU A 86 13.16 19.77 -1.58
CA GLU A 86 12.19 20.16 -0.56
C GLU A 86 11.52 21.51 -0.82
N PRO A 87 12.21 22.58 -1.28
CA PRO A 87 11.56 23.85 -1.58
C PRO A 87 10.45 23.73 -2.63
N LYS A 88 10.69 22.99 -3.72
CA LYS A 88 9.70 22.76 -4.78
C LYS A 88 8.63 21.77 -4.37
N LEU A 89 9.01 20.76 -3.60
CA LEU A 89 8.08 19.77 -3.10
C LEU A 89 7.07 20.44 -2.17
N ARG A 90 7.52 21.32 -1.28
CA ARG A 90 6.65 22.08 -0.38
C ARG A 90 5.65 22.95 -1.14
N ASP A 91 6.10 23.65 -2.17
CA ASP A 91 5.26 24.47 -3.04
C ASP A 91 4.13 23.63 -3.67
N ALA A 92 4.48 22.50 -4.30
CA ALA A 92 3.51 21.59 -4.91
C ALA A 92 2.52 20.98 -3.89
N LEU A 93 3.01 20.55 -2.73
CA LEU A 93 2.15 19.98 -1.67
C LEU A 93 1.22 21.05 -1.07
N LEU A 94 1.69 22.29 -0.89
CA LEU A 94 0.85 23.40 -0.43
C LEU A 94 -0.28 23.66 -1.42
N GLN A 95 -0.01 23.68 -2.71
CA GLN A 95 -1.05 23.84 -3.73
C GLN A 95 -2.12 22.75 -3.63
N VAL A 96 -1.73 21.47 -3.52
CA VAL A 96 -2.67 20.36 -3.32
C VAL A 96 -3.52 20.56 -2.07
N LEU A 97 -2.92 20.98 -0.96
CA LEU A 97 -3.64 21.21 0.28
C LEU A 97 -4.64 22.38 0.16
N PHE A 98 -4.28 23.47 -0.52
CA PHE A 98 -5.20 24.58 -0.79
C PHE A 98 -6.37 24.13 -1.67
N ASP A 99 -6.11 23.37 -2.73
CA ASP A 99 -7.16 22.85 -3.61
C ASP A 99 -8.11 21.91 -2.85
N HIS A 100 -7.56 21.07 -1.97
CA HIS A 100 -8.35 20.20 -1.10
C HIS A 100 -9.21 20.99 -0.10
N ALA A 101 -8.66 22.06 0.49
CA ALA A 101 -9.42 22.95 1.37
C ALA A 101 -10.55 23.67 0.62
N ASN A 102 -10.29 24.16 -0.59
CA ASN A 102 -11.27 24.87 -1.41
C ASN A 102 -12.43 23.98 -1.85
N THR A 103 -12.14 22.71 -2.17
CA THR A 103 -13.16 21.70 -2.50
C THR A 103 -13.92 21.16 -1.28
N GLY A 104 -13.57 21.59 -0.07
CA GLY A 104 -14.24 21.18 1.18
C GLY A 104 -13.77 19.85 1.76
N GLY A 105 -12.62 19.34 1.32
CA GLY A 105 -12.06 18.10 1.84
C GLY A 105 -11.69 18.12 3.33
N PHE A 106 -11.57 19.33 3.92
CA PHE A 106 -11.35 19.52 5.35
C PHE A 106 -12.62 19.91 6.15
N ASP A 107 -13.80 19.95 5.51
CA ASP A 107 -15.07 20.21 6.19
C ASP A 107 -15.60 18.97 6.90
N GLY A 108 -16.48 19.16 7.89
CA GLY A 108 -17.20 18.06 8.54
C GLY A 108 -16.28 17.00 9.14
N ALA A 109 -16.61 15.72 8.92
CA ALA A 109 -15.81 14.56 9.34
C ALA A 109 -14.63 14.33 8.37
N PHE A 110 -13.70 15.28 8.33
CA PHE A 110 -12.56 15.32 7.41
C PHE A 110 -11.57 14.14 7.55
N THR A 111 -11.68 13.37 8.63
CA THR A 111 -10.90 12.15 8.86
C THR A 111 -11.58 10.88 8.36
N GLU A 112 -12.79 10.97 7.79
CA GLU A 112 -13.42 9.83 7.14
C GLU A 112 -12.60 9.38 5.92
N GLY A 113 -12.68 8.08 5.60
CA GLY A 113 -11.79 7.45 4.62
C GLY A 113 -11.81 8.12 3.25
N GLY A 114 -12.96 8.57 2.76
CA GLY A 114 -13.10 9.16 1.43
C GLY A 114 -12.20 10.39 1.19
N PRO A 115 -12.43 11.51 1.89
CA PRO A 115 -11.63 12.74 1.72
C PRO A 115 -10.13 12.51 1.95
N MET A 116 -9.78 11.73 2.98
CA MET A 116 -8.38 11.47 3.32
C MET A 116 -7.65 10.60 2.29
N ILE A 117 -8.34 9.62 1.69
CA ILE A 117 -7.79 8.81 0.57
C ILE A 117 -7.49 9.71 -0.63
N ALA A 118 -8.43 10.59 -0.99
CA ALA A 118 -8.23 11.52 -2.10
C ALA A 118 -7.07 12.48 -1.85
N LEU A 119 -6.95 13.01 -0.63
CA LEU A 119 -5.83 13.88 -0.24
C LEU A 119 -4.49 13.15 -0.36
N ARG A 120 -4.36 11.96 0.23
CA ARG A 120 -3.11 11.18 0.19
C ARG A 120 -2.70 10.83 -1.24
N ALA A 121 -3.65 10.44 -2.09
CA ALA A 121 -3.39 10.19 -3.50
C ALA A 121 -2.84 11.43 -4.20
N ALA A 122 -3.48 12.60 -4.03
CA ALA A 122 -3.05 13.84 -4.66
C ALA A 122 -1.67 14.31 -4.15
N LEU A 123 -1.39 14.18 -2.86
CA LEU A 123 -0.08 14.48 -2.28
C LEU A 123 1.01 13.56 -2.86
N GLY A 124 0.71 12.26 -3.01
CA GLY A 124 1.61 11.29 -3.63
C GLY A 124 1.92 11.61 -5.10
N GLU A 125 0.91 11.98 -5.89
CA GLU A 125 1.10 12.41 -7.28
C GLU A 125 1.97 13.68 -7.37
N ALA A 126 1.68 14.70 -6.55
CA ALA A 126 2.48 15.92 -6.53
C ALA A 126 3.93 15.65 -6.10
N ALA A 127 4.14 14.78 -5.11
CA ALA A 127 5.47 14.39 -4.68
C ALA A 127 6.25 13.66 -5.79
N ARG A 128 5.61 12.73 -6.51
CA ARG A 128 6.21 12.06 -7.67
C ARG A 128 6.52 13.00 -8.82
N GLY A 129 5.68 14.01 -9.05
CA GLY A 129 5.92 15.05 -10.05
C GLY A 129 7.20 15.88 -9.78
N VAL A 130 7.58 16.04 -8.51
CA VAL A 130 8.76 16.83 -8.11
C VAL A 130 10.00 15.98 -7.87
N VAL A 131 9.86 14.91 -7.09
CA VAL A 131 10.97 14.05 -6.65
C VAL A 131 11.26 12.93 -7.66
N GLY A 132 10.27 12.54 -8.46
CA GLY A 132 10.34 11.43 -9.39
C GLY A 132 9.89 10.09 -8.78
N PRO A 133 10.27 8.96 -9.39
CA PRO A 133 9.80 7.63 -9.00
C PRO A 133 10.28 7.19 -7.61
N ASP A 134 11.28 7.86 -7.05
CA ASP A 134 11.79 7.60 -5.70
C ASP A 134 10.79 8.03 -4.60
N ALA A 135 9.84 8.93 -4.89
CA ALA A 135 8.75 9.24 -3.96
C ALA A 135 7.66 8.17 -4.04
N LEU A 136 7.68 7.22 -3.11
CA LEU A 136 6.75 6.10 -3.08
C LEU A 136 5.37 6.54 -2.59
N ASP A 137 5.34 7.26 -1.48
CA ASP A 137 4.12 7.75 -0.84
C ASP A 137 4.37 9.01 0.01
N VAL A 138 3.29 9.69 0.41
CA VAL A 138 3.32 10.81 1.36
C VAL A 138 2.47 10.47 2.58
N LEU A 139 3.13 10.47 3.73
CA LEU A 139 2.51 10.22 5.02
C LEU A 139 2.09 11.53 5.67
N VAL A 140 0.80 11.65 5.96
CA VAL A 140 0.30 12.61 6.94
C VAL A 140 0.59 12.04 8.32
N THR A 141 1.58 12.62 9.01
CA THR A 141 2.05 12.17 10.33
C THR A 141 1.35 12.88 11.48
N ASP A 142 0.82 14.08 11.24
CA ASP A 142 0.00 14.83 12.18
C ASP A 142 -0.97 15.72 11.39
N ILE A 143 -2.16 15.92 11.93
CA ILE A 143 -3.18 16.81 11.40
C ILE A 143 -3.98 17.42 12.55
N VAL A 144 -3.99 18.74 12.61
CA VAL A 144 -4.77 19.52 13.57
C VAL A 144 -5.69 20.45 12.80
N ARG A 145 -6.95 20.49 13.22
CA ARG A 145 -7.92 21.49 12.77
C ARG A 145 -8.23 22.43 13.92
N GLN A 146 -8.04 23.72 13.69
CA GLN A 146 -8.39 24.77 14.63
C GLN A 146 -9.54 25.58 14.06
N ASP A 147 -10.73 25.46 14.64
CA ASP A 147 -11.86 26.28 14.23
C ASP A 147 -11.65 27.74 14.68
N SER A 148 -12.03 28.64 13.79
CA SER A 148 -12.01 30.09 14.03
C SER A 148 -13.22 30.42 14.91
N ARG A 149 -12.98 31.13 16.02
CA ARG A 149 -14.05 31.58 16.92
C ARG A 149 -14.91 32.66 16.29
#